data_AF-A0A9P6U232-F1
#
_entry.id   AF-A0A9P6U232-F1
#
_cell.length_a   1.000
_cell.length_b   1.000
_cell.length_c   1.000
_cell.angle_alpha   90.00
_cell.angle_beta   90.00
_cell.angle_gamma   90.00
#
_symmetry.space_group_name_H-M   'P 1'
#
loop_
_entity.id
_entity.type
_entity.pdbx_description
1 polymer ?
#
loop_
_entity_poly.entity_id
_entity_poly.type
_entity_poly.pdbx_seq_one_letter_code
_entity_poly.pdbx_strand_id
1 'polypeptide(L)'
;MIGANAAYSKERFYRKSFDADQARVNGLFENATSSNIRIIEMMLPLDDFRRFLSCGQYAMVVLVNMRLLRCSNCVEQTAMCNCNTGPLGAVVQQMRGYRYVGHFIVLVQYDPSTDEFYYRDPGVNDDLCVISAKDLEKARRSSGTDHDCIVVRVV
;
A
#
# COMPACT_ATOMS: atom_id res chain seq x y z
N MET A 1 13.34 -5.12 -14.11
CA MET A 1 13.61 -6.56 -13.87
C MET A 1 12.66 -6.97 -12.78
N ILE A 2 11.74 -7.86 -13.09
CA ILE A 2 10.79 -8.40 -12.12
C ILE A 2 11.57 -9.23 -11.11
N GLY A 3 11.38 -8.97 -9.82
CA GLY A 3 12.16 -9.61 -8.74
C GLY A 3 12.80 -8.61 -7.78
N ALA A 4 13.66 -9.13 -6.91
CA ALA A 4 14.39 -8.28 -5.98
C ALA A 4 15.47 -7.46 -6.73
N ASN A 5 15.45 -6.14 -6.55
CA ASN A 5 16.39 -5.23 -7.19
C ASN A 5 17.75 -5.22 -6.46
N ALA A 6 18.78 -5.77 -7.11
CA ALA A 6 20.16 -5.86 -6.61
C ALA A 6 20.80 -4.52 -6.25
N ALA A 7 20.29 -3.40 -6.78
CA ALA A 7 20.76 -2.06 -6.41
C ALA A 7 20.59 -1.76 -4.91
N TYR A 8 19.61 -2.39 -4.25
CA TYR A 8 19.34 -2.20 -2.83
C TYR A 8 20.11 -3.16 -1.90
N SER A 9 20.96 -4.04 -2.43
CA SER A 9 21.75 -4.99 -1.64
C SER A 9 22.63 -4.34 -0.57
N LYS A 10 23.07 -3.10 -0.80
CA LYS A 10 23.91 -2.34 0.15
C LYS A 10 23.11 -1.53 1.16
N GLU A 11 21.80 -1.37 0.98
CA GLU A 11 20.97 -0.62 1.91
C GLU A 11 20.98 -1.28 3.29
N ARG A 12 21.11 -0.46 4.34
CA ARG A 12 21.24 -0.95 5.72
C ARG A 12 20.10 -1.90 6.11
N PHE A 13 18.91 -1.68 5.56
CA PHE A 13 17.73 -2.48 5.82
C PHE A 13 17.85 -3.89 5.21
N TYR A 14 18.25 -4.01 3.94
CA TYR A 14 18.27 -5.28 3.22
C TYR A 14 19.59 -6.06 3.35
N ARG A 15 20.71 -5.38 3.63
CA ARG A 15 22.06 -5.95 3.54
C ARG A 15 22.27 -7.27 4.28
N LYS A 16 21.57 -7.49 5.41
CA LYS A 16 21.76 -8.70 6.23
C LYS A 16 21.10 -9.94 5.65
N SER A 17 20.02 -9.78 4.89
CA SER A 17 19.20 -10.88 4.38
C SER A 17 19.02 -10.85 2.86
N PHE A 18 19.72 -9.94 2.16
CA PHE A 18 19.46 -9.66 0.75
C PHE A 18 19.50 -10.91 -0.13
N ASP A 19 20.50 -11.77 0.01
CA ASP A 19 20.62 -12.97 -0.84
C ASP A 19 19.44 -13.94 -0.61
N ALA A 20 19.04 -14.13 0.65
CA ALA A 20 17.90 -14.98 1.00
C ALA A 20 16.57 -14.36 0.52
N ASP A 21 16.39 -13.05 0.70
CA ASP A 21 15.22 -12.33 0.22
C ASP A 21 15.14 -12.33 -1.30
N GLN A 22 16.26 -12.15 -1.99
CA GLN A 22 16.34 -12.19 -3.45
C GLN A 22 15.97 -13.57 -3.98
N ALA A 23 16.56 -14.64 -3.42
CA ALA A 23 16.23 -16.01 -3.83
C ALA A 23 14.73 -16.31 -3.61
N ARG A 24 14.19 -15.93 -2.46
CA ARG A 24 12.77 -16.10 -2.13
C ARG A 24 11.85 -15.33 -3.08
N VAL A 25 12.11 -14.04 -3.28
CA VAL A 25 11.28 -13.16 -4.13
C VAL A 25 11.33 -13.63 -5.59
N ASN A 26 12.51 -13.91 -6.12
CA ASN A 26 12.65 -14.38 -7.50
C ASN A 26 11.96 -15.72 -7.70
N GLY A 27 12.08 -16.65 -6.74
CA GLY A 27 11.36 -17.93 -6.79
C GLY A 27 9.83 -17.77 -6.77
N LEU A 28 9.29 -16.75 -6.08
CA LEU A 28 7.84 -16.43 -6.14
C LEU A 28 7.43 -15.96 -7.55
N PHE A 29 8.25 -15.14 -8.21
CA PHE A 29 7.99 -14.69 -9.57
C PHE A 29 8.07 -15.83 -10.59
N GLU A 30 9.04 -16.74 -10.45
CA GLU A 30 9.16 -17.95 -11.27
C GLU A 30 7.93 -18.87 -11.11
N ASN A 31 7.43 -19.03 -9.88
CA ASN A 31 6.26 -19.86 -9.58
C ASN A 31 4.91 -19.21 -9.93
N ALA A 32 4.88 -17.91 -10.19
CA ALA A 32 3.63 -17.22 -10.47
C ALA A 32 3.00 -17.71 -11.78
N THR A 33 3.80 -17.92 -12.83
CA THR A 33 3.31 -18.40 -14.12
C THR A 33 2.72 -19.81 -14.01
N SER A 34 3.37 -20.72 -13.28
CA SER A 34 2.84 -22.07 -13.06
C SER A 34 1.57 -22.07 -12.19
N SER A 35 1.33 -20.99 -11.44
CA SER A 35 0.14 -20.76 -10.62
C SER A 35 -0.96 -19.97 -11.34
N ASN A 36 -0.86 -19.75 -12.66
CA ASN A 36 -1.78 -18.93 -13.47
C ASN A 36 -1.93 -17.47 -12.95
N ILE A 37 -0.93 -16.95 -12.25
CA ILE A 37 -0.89 -15.56 -11.81
C ILE A 37 -0.26 -14.72 -12.93
N ARG A 38 -1.04 -13.76 -13.45
CA ARG A 38 -0.55 -12.81 -14.46
C ARG A 38 0.22 -11.68 -13.80
N ILE A 39 1.46 -11.49 -14.22
CA ILE A 39 2.33 -10.41 -13.72
C ILE A 39 2.52 -9.39 -14.83
N ILE A 40 2.32 -8.12 -14.50
CA ILE A 40 2.43 -7.00 -15.44
C ILE A 40 3.28 -5.93 -14.78
N GLU A 41 4.48 -5.67 -15.33
CA GLU A 41 5.35 -4.58 -14.88
C GLU A 41 4.81 -3.25 -15.44
N MET A 42 3.87 -2.65 -14.71
CA MET A 42 3.32 -1.33 -15.05
C MET A 42 2.82 -0.61 -13.80
N MET A 43 2.75 0.73 -13.88
CA MET A 43 1.97 1.50 -12.93
C MET A 43 0.50 1.48 -13.37
N LEU A 44 -0.37 0.90 -12.55
CA LEU A 44 -1.81 0.98 -12.78
C LEU A 44 -2.30 2.40 -12.38
N PRO A 45 -2.89 3.18 -13.30
CA PRO A 45 -3.43 4.52 -13.01
C PRO A 45 -4.61 4.47 -12.04
N LEU A 46 -4.79 5.53 -11.25
CA LEU A 46 -5.89 5.64 -10.30
C LEU A 46 -7.28 5.53 -10.97
N ASP A 47 -7.42 5.98 -12.22
CA ASP A 47 -8.66 5.83 -12.97
C ASP A 47 -9.03 4.37 -13.21
N ASP A 48 -8.06 3.48 -13.34
CA ASP A 48 -8.33 2.05 -13.45
C ASP A 48 -8.69 1.44 -12.09
N PHE A 49 -8.14 1.95 -10.96
CA PHE A 49 -8.62 1.58 -9.62
C PHE A 49 -10.10 1.94 -9.47
N ARG A 50 -10.48 3.17 -9.86
CA ARG A 50 -11.88 3.62 -9.87
C ARG A 50 -12.75 2.66 -10.68
N ARG A 51 -12.35 2.32 -11.91
CA ARG A 51 -13.09 1.41 -12.79
C ARG A 51 -13.26 0.02 -12.19
N PHE A 52 -12.18 -0.58 -11.69
CA PHE A 52 -12.22 -1.93 -11.09
C PHE A 52 -13.14 -1.99 -9.88
N LEU A 53 -13.11 -0.97 -9.02
CA LEU A 53 -13.85 -0.96 -7.77
C LEU A 53 -15.27 -0.38 -7.90
N SER A 54 -15.62 0.23 -9.04
CA SER A 54 -16.99 0.71 -9.30
C SER A 54 -17.97 -0.40 -9.67
N CYS A 55 -17.49 -1.50 -10.28
CA CYS A 55 -18.38 -2.55 -10.78
C CYS A 55 -18.75 -3.59 -9.71
N GLY A 56 -18.14 -3.53 -8.53
CA GLY A 56 -18.37 -4.48 -7.43
C GLY A 56 -17.87 -5.89 -7.69
N GLN A 57 -17.06 -6.11 -8.74
CA GLN A 57 -16.57 -7.44 -9.13
C GLN A 57 -15.11 -7.68 -8.76
N TYR A 58 -14.42 -6.65 -8.26
CA TYR A 58 -13.00 -6.72 -7.93
C TYR A 58 -12.75 -6.17 -6.53
N ALA A 59 -11.73 -6.71 -5.88
CA ALA A 59 -11.06 -6.12 -4.74
C ALA A 59 -9.58 -5.90 -5.10
N MET A 60 -8.93 -4.96 -4.43
CA MET A 60 -7.52 -4.66 -4.69
C MET A 60 -6.72 -4.66 -3.39
N VAL A 61 -5.68 -5.49 -3.31
CA VAL A 61 -4.68 -5.40 -2.24
C VAL A 61 -3.63 -4.39 -2.69
N VAL A 62 -3.41 -3.34 -1.89
CA VAL A 62 -2.57 -2.20 -2.29
C VAL A 62 -1.53 -1.93 -1.22
N LEU A 63 -0.27 -1.79 -1.63
CA LEU A 63 0.80 -1.35 -0.75
C LEU A 63 0.78 0.19 -0.64
N VAL A 64 0.67 0.68 0.59
CA VAL A 64 0.66 2.11 0.88
C VAL A 64 1.70 2.47 1.92
N ASN A 65 2.09 3.75 1.96
CA ASN A 65 2.78 4.28 3.11
C ASN A 65 1.77 4.55 4.24
N MET A 66 1.82 3.76 5.31
CA MET A 66 0.91 3.82 6.46
C MET A 66 0.81 5.23 7.05
N ARG A 67 1.90 6.00 7.05
CA ARG A 67 1.94 7.35 7.63
C ARG A 67 1.11 8.38 6.85
N LEU A 68 0.69 8.04 5.63
CA LEU A 68 -0.13 8.88 4.77
C LEU A 68 -1.56 8.38 4.66
N LEU A 69 -1.88 7.25 5.31
CA LEU A 69 -3.23 6.71 5.37
C LEU A 69 -4.06 7.61 6.28
N ARG A 70 -5.11 8.21 5.71
CA ARG A 70 -6.02 9.13 6.40
C ARG A 70 -7.44 8.69 6.17
N CYS A 71 -8.00 8.01 7.15
CA CYS A 71 -9.39 7.58 7.10
C CYS A 71 -10.33 8.72 7.50
N SER A 72 -11.36 8.97 6.69
CA SER A 72 -12.41 9.96 6.97
C SER A 72 -13.31 9.53 8.15
N ASN A 73 -13.46 8.23 8.40
CA ASN A 73 -14.41 7.67 9.37
C ASN A 73 -13.76 7.21 10.69
N CYS A 74 -12.45 7.01 10.72
CA CYS A 74 -11.78 6.31 11.80
C CYS A 74 -11.29 7.32 12.85
N VAL A 75 -11.84 7.26 14.06
CA VAL A 75 -11.48 8.17 15.16
C VAL A 75 -10.07 7.88 15.68
N GLU A 76 -9.62 6.62 15.59
CA GLU A 76 -8.36 6.14 16.19
C GLU A 76 -7.14 6.13 15.26
N GLN A 77 -7.26 6.50 13.97
CA GLN A 77 -6.07 6.49 13.08
C GLN A 77 -5.00 7.55 13.46
N THR A 78 -5.32 8.46 14.38
CA THR A 78 -4.34 9.35 15.02
C THR A 78 -3.51 8.67 16.12
N ALA A 79 -3.94 7.52 16.64
CA ALA A 79 -3.38 6.88 17.84
C ALA A 79 -2.40 5.72 17.55
N MET A 80 -2.46 5.09 16.37
CA MET A 80 -1.49 4.06 15.98
C MET A 80 -0.13 4.63 15.51
N CYS A 81 0.01 5.97 15.55
CA CYS A 81 1.29 6.62 15.78
C CYS A 81 1.34 7.06 17.24
N ASN A 82 1.76 6.17 18.15
CA ASN A 82 2.02 6.52 19.55
C ASN A 82 3.34 7.34 19.67
N CYS A 83 3.38 8.49 18.97
CA CYS A 83 4.40 9.51 19.11
C CYS A 83 3.71 10.89 19.17
N ASN A 84 3.25 11.23 20.36
CA ASN A 84 2.93 12.58 20.84
C ASN A 84 2.21 13.49 19.83
N THR A 85 0.90 13.33 19.68
CA THR A 85 0.02 14.24 18.94
C THR A 85 -0.14 15.58 19.69
N GLY A 86 0.89 16.41 19.60
CA GLY A 86 0.80 17.87 19.71
C GLY A 86 1.44 18.51 18.48
N PRO A 87 1.28 19.83 18.25
CA PRO A 87 1.94 20.55 17.14
C PRO A 87 3.47 20.35 17.14
N LEU A 88 4.06 20.06 18.31
CA LEU A 88 5.47 19.72 18.46
C LEU A 88 5.85 18.32 17.92
N GLY A 89 4.93 17.33 17.95
CA GLY A 89 5.18 15.97 17.49
C GLY A 89 5.30 15.84 15.97
N ALA A 90 4.49 16.61 15.24
CA ALA A 90 4.61 16.73 13.79
C ALA A 90 5.97 17.33 13.38
N VAL A 91 6.42 18.36 14.09
CA VAL A 91 7.73 19.00 13.88
C VAL A 91 8.89 18.06 14.22
N VAL A 92 8.81 17.31 15.32
CA VAL A 92 9.81 16.31 15.70
C VAL A 92 9.87 15.14 14.71
N GLN A 93 8.72 14.74 14.14
CA GLN A 93 8.66 13.69 13.11
C GLN A 93 9.19 14.15 11.75
N GLN A 94 9.00 15.42 11.40
CA GLN A 94 9.71 16.06 10.29
C GLN A 94 11.22 16.13 10.54
N MET A 95 11.66 16.43 11.76
CA MET A 95 13.08 16.44 12.12
C MET A 95 13.74 15.04 12.19
N ARG A 96 12.97 13.97 12.45
CA ARG A 96 13.49 12.58 12.52
C ARG A 96 13.51 11.85 11.18
N GLY A 97 13.13 12.54 10.09
CA GLY A 97 13.00 11.95 8.77
C GLY A 97 11.73 11.11 8.68
N TYR A 98 10.82 11.50 7.79
CA TYR A 98 9.62 10.74 7.46
C TYR A 98 10.03 9.42 6.80
N ARG A 99 10.30 8.38 7.61
CA ARG A 99 10.68 7.06 7.09
C ARG A 99 9.42 6.33 6.64
N TYR A 100 9.44 5.89 5.39
CA TYR A 100 8.46 4.99 4.79
C TYR A 100 8.15 3.81 5.72
N VAL A 101 6.85 3.51 5.87
CA VAL A 101 6.34 2.32 6.56
C VAL A 101 5.33 1.68 5.63
N GLY A 102 5.71 0.56 5.01
CA GLY A 102 4.82 -0.20 4.13
C GLY A 102 3.68 -0.84 4.92
N HIS A 103 2.48 -0.75 4.37
CA HIS A 103 1.27 -1.35 4.92
C HIS A 103 0.35 -1.78 3.80
N PHE A 104 -0.17 -3.01 3.86
CA PHE A 104 -1.13 -3.51 2.88
C PHE A 104 -2.56 -3.26 3.36
N ILE A 105 -3.38 -2.67 2.49
CA ILE A 105 -4.83 -2.50 2.70
C ILE A 105 -5.61 -3.20 1.59
N VAL A 106 -6.89 -3.47 1.82
CA VAL A 106 -7.78 -4.07 0.83
C VAL A 106 -8.85 -3.07 0.43
N LEU A 107 -8.73 -2.49 -0.77
CA LEU A 107 -9.80 -1.67 -1.35
C LEU A 107 -10.92 -2.58 -1.84
N VAL A 108 -12.15 -2.24 -1.48
CA VAL A 108 -13.35 -3.06 -1.77
C VAL A 108 -14.39 -2.35 -2.62
N GLN A 109 -14.42 -1.02 -2.60
CA GLN A 109 -15.39 -0.23 -3.36
C GLN A 109 -14.86 1.17 -3.64
N TYR A 110 -15.35 1.79 -4.72
CA TYR A 110 -15.17 3.21 -5.03
C TYR A 110 -16.53 3.90 -5.15
N ASP A 111 -16.66 5.08 -4.57
CA ASP A 111 -17.84 5.94 -4.70
C ASP A 111 -17.52 7.17 -5.57
N PRO A 112 -18.10 7.24 -6.79
CA PRO A 112 -17.85 8.36 -7.70
C PRO A 112 -18.49 9.67 -7.25
N SER A 113 -19.45 9.65 -6.31
CA SER A 113 -20.12 10.87 -5.83
C SER A 113 -19.25 11.67 -4.86
N THR A 114 -18.40 10.98 -4.09
CA THR A 114 -17.48 11.60 -3.11
C THR A 114 -16.01 11.52 -3.52
N ASP A 115 -15.67 10.78 -4.59
CA ASP A 115 -14.29 10.46 -5.00
C ASP A 115 -13.51 9.77 -3.86
N GLU A 116 -14.15 8.80 -3.22
CA GLU A 116 -13.61 8.04 -2.08
C GLU A 116 -13.56 6.54 -2.34
N PHE A 117 -12.59 5.89 -1.71
CA PHE A 117 -12.43 4.45 -1.68
C PHE A 117 -12.78 3.91 -0.30
N TYR A 118 -13.55 2.83 -0.27
CA TYR A 118 -13.80 2.03 0.92
C TYR A 118 -12.79 0.90 0.99
N TYR A 119 -12.24 0.66 2.19
CA TYR A 119 -11.20 -0.33 2.37
C TYR A 119 -11.27 -1.02 3.74
N ARG A 120 -10.73 -2.24 3.78
CA ARG A 120 -10.42 -2.98 5.01
C ARG A 120 -8.95 -2.79 5.34
N ASP A 121 -8.67 -2.53 6.59
CA ASP A 121 -7.32 -2.35 7.11
C ASP A 121 -7.03 -3.45 8.14
N PRO A 122 -6.13 -4.41 7.85
CA PRO A 122 -5.77 -5.49 8.77
C PRO A 122 -5.12 -5.01 10.08
N GLY A 123 -4.66 -3.76 10.13
CA GLY A 123 -4.00 -3.17 11.29
C GLY A 123 -4.95 -2.57 12.32
N VAL A 124 -6.24 -2.47 12.02
CA VAL A 124 -7.26 -1.89 12.92
C VAL A 124 -8.47 -2.80 13.05
N ASN A 125 -9.24 -2.62 14.12
CA ASN A 125 -10.47 -3.39 14.37
C ASN A 125 -11.72 -2.77 13.71
N ASP A 126 -11.55 -1.73 12.89
CA ASP A 126 -12.66 -1.06 12.22
C ASP A 126 -13.24 -1.93 11.11
N ASP A 127 -14.57 -1.91 10.99
CA ASP A 127 -15.25 -2.65 9.95
C ASP A 127 -15.02 -2.04 8.58
N LEU A 128 -15.12 -0.73 8.37
CA LEU A 128 -14.93 -0.20 7.02
C LEU A 128 -14.34 1.20 7.07
N CYS A 129 -13.13 1.32 6.55
CA CYS A 129 -12.41 2.57 6.46
C CYS A 129 -12.72 3.26 5.12
N VAL A 130 -12.57 4.59 5.08
CA VAL A 130 -12.83 5.41 3.90
C VAL A 130 -11.66 6.36 3.68
N ILE A 131 -11.17 6.50 2.45
CA ILE A 131 -10.07 7.41 2.10
C ILE A 131 -10.37 8.13 0.78
N SER A 132 -10.02 9.41 0.69
CA SER A 132 -10.13 10.15 -0.57
C SER A 132 -9.19 9.58 -1.64
N ALA A 133 -9.62 9.62 -2.91
CA ALA A 133 -8.78 9.18 -4.02
C ALA A 133 -7.43 9.91 -4.05
N LYS A 134 -7.43 11.21 -3.72
CA LYS A 134 -6.23 12.04 -3.62
C LYS A 134 -5.26 11.55 -2.55
N ASP A 135 -5.74 11.23 -1.34
CA ASP A 135 -4.87 10.78 -0.25
C ASP A 135 -4.39 9.35 -0.47
N LEU A 136 -5.24 8.47 -1.03
CA LEU A 136 -4.83 7.14 -1.47
C LEU A 136 -3.71 7.20 -2.50
N GLU A 137 -3.86 8.05 -3.52
CA GLU A 137 -2.86 8.25 -4.57
C GLU A 137 -1.53 8.72 -3.98
N LYS A 138 -1.57 9.65 -3.04
CA LYS A 138 -0.39 10.13 -2.33
C LYS A 138 0.27 9.01 -1.50
N ALA A 139 -0.52 8.19 -0.82
CA ALA A 139 -0.03 7.10 0.02
C ALA A 139 0.62 5.99 -0.81
N ARG A 140 0.00 5.58 -1.93
CA ARG A 140 0.48 4.49 -2.81
C ARG A 140 1.62 4.89 -3.75
N ARG A 141 1.90 6.19 -3.93
CA ARG A 141 3.01 6.69 -4.77
C ARG A 141 4.26 7.03 -3.98
N SER A 142 4.25 6.78 -2.67
CA SER A 142 5.42 7.01 -1.82
C SER A 142 6.57 6.08 -2.21
N SER A 143 7.80 6.58 -2.22
CA SER A 143 8.99 5.76 -2.46
C SER A 143 9.02 4.54 -1.52
N GLY A 144 9.27 3.36 -2.09
CA GLY A 144 9.27 2.08 -1.40
C GLY A 144 7.96 1.29 -1.50
N THR A 145 6.87 1.90 -1.98
CA THR A 145 5.63 1.15 -2.31
C THR A 145 5.68 0.47 -3.68
N ASP A 146 6.57 0.95 -4.56
CA ASP A 146 6.76 0.51 -5.94
C ASP A 146 5.48 0.46 -6.79
N HIS A 147 4.41 1.13 -6.35
CA HIS A 147 3.06 1.08 -6.90
C HIS A 147 2.44 -0.33 -6.90
N ASP A 148 2.92 -1.19 -6.00
CA ASP A 148 2.49 -2.58 -5.90
C ASP A 148 0.98 -2.68 -5.59
N CYS A 149 0.28 -3.41 -6.44
CA CYS A 149 -1.12 -3.76 -6.23
C CYS A 149 -1.45 -5.14 -6.82
N ILE A 150 -2.41 -5.81 -6.21
CA ILE A 150 -2.95 -7.10 -6.66
C ILE A 150 -4.43 -6.92 -6.89
N VAL A 151 -4.88 -7.11 -8.12
CA VAL A 151 -6.30 -7.06 -8.50
C VAL A 151 -6.86 -8.46 -8.40
N VAL A 152 -7.90 -8.64 -7.59
CA VAL A 152 -8.57 -9.93 -7.36
C VAL A 152 -10.01 -9.81 -7.83
N ARG A 153 -10.44 -10.71 -8.72
CA ARG A 153 -11.84 -10.85 -9.07
C ARG A 153 -12.56 -11.64 -7.97
N VAL A 154 -13.66 -11.11 -7.44
CA VAL A 154 -14.40 -11.68 -6.29
C VAL A 154 -15.72 -12.37 -6.69
N VAL A 155 -15.92 -12.61 -7.98
CA VAL A 155 -17.14 -13.19 -8.59
C VAL A 155 -16.82 -14.40 -9.44
#